data_AF-A0A7J9X1M3-F1
#
_entry.id   AF-A0A7J9X1M3-F1
#
_cell.length_a   1.000
_cell.length_b   1.000
_cell.length_c   1.000
_cell.angle_alpha   90.00
_cell.angle_beta   90.00
_cell.angle_gamma   90.00
#
_symmetry.space_group_name_H-M   'P 1'
#
loop_
_entity.id
_entity.type
_entity.pdbx_description
1 polymer ?
#
loop_
_entity_poly.entity_id
_entity_poly.type
_entity_poly.pdbx_seq_one_letter_code
_entity_poly.pdbx_strand_id
1 'polypeptide(L)'
;MVVALASMVLQDIAVAGPDGKRPSRLATKQVDSPLEVDELQDHQHGGEGGHLPGSSKNVELVGQADIQGAAPDRVADVSAFGNYAYLTVRDPEGCSGAGVAIFDISDPAQPTQVGWWLTSRSRR
;
A
#
# COMPACT_ATOMS: atom_id res chain seq x y z
N MET A 1 25.70 38.97 -28.55
CA MET A 1 24.43 38.73 -27.84
C MET A 1 24.79 38.31 -26.43
N VAL A 2 24.27 39.03 -25.44
CA VAL A 2 24.73 39.04 -24.04
C VAL A 2 24.44 37.70 -23.36
N VAL A 3 25.45 37.13 -22.70
CA VAL A 3 25.29 36.09 -21.69
C VAL A 3 24.86 36.77 -20.39
N ALA A 4 23.75 36.34 -19.82
CA ALA A 4 23.38 36.64 -18.45
C ALA A 4 23.13 35.32 -17.71
N LEU A 5 24.14 34.88 -16.96
CA LEU A 5 23.96 34.00 -15.81
C LEU A 5 23.43 34.87 -14.67
N ALA A 6 22.29 34.49 -14.11
CA ALA A 6 21.81 35.03 -12.84
C ALA A 6 21.72 33.88 -11.83
N SER A 7 22.71 33.83 -10.96
CA SER A 7 22.72 33.06 -9.72
C SER A 7 21.57 33.51 -8.82
N MET A 8 20.92 32.56 -8.14
CA MET A 8 20.07 32.87 -6.99
C MET A 8 20.59 32.12 -5.75
N VAL A 9 20.61 32.88 -4.67
CA VAL A 9 21.36 32.69 -3.44
C VAL A 9 20.75 31.59 -2.58
N LEU A 10 21.62 30.75 -2.02
CA LEU A 10 21.27 29.77 -0.98
C LEU A 10 21.55 30.37 0.40
N GLN A 11 20.51 30.77 1.14
CA GLN A 11 20.46 30.92 2.61
C GLN A 11 18.97 30.75 2.99
N ASP A 12 18.55 29.66 3.64
CA ASP A 12 18.71 29.51 5.08
C ASP A 12 19.45 28.25 5.53
N ILE A 13 20.41 28.50 6.41
CA ILE A 13 21.11 27.51 7.22
C ILE A 13 20.19 27.16 8.40
N ALA A 14 19.56 25.99 8.35
CA ALA A 14 19.10 25.35 9.57
C ALA A 14 20.27 24.54 10.13
N VAL A 15 20.90 25.06 11.20
CA VAL A 15 21.83 24.28 12.02
C VAL A 15 21.04 23.12 12.61
N ALA A 16 21.32 21.90 12.16
CA ALA A 16 20.88 20.70 12.85
C ALA A 16 21.66 20.62 14.17
N GLY A 17 20.97 20.84 15.29
CA GLY A 17 21.41 20.32 16.58
C GLY A 17 21.54 18.80 16.49
N PRO A 18 22.39 18.16 17.32
CA PRO A 18 22.76 16.74 17.17
C PRO A 18 21.60 15.75 17.33
N ASP A 19 20.39 16.21 17.66
CA ASP A 19 19.23 15.36 17.86
C ASP A 19 18.18 15.67 16.78
N GLY A 20 18.30 15.01 15.63
CA GLY A 20 17.46 15.15 14.44
C GLY A 20 16.00 14.69 14.59
N LYS A 21 15.33 14.96 15.72
CA LYS A 21 13.89 14.77 15.88
C LYS A 21 13.16 16.01 15.38
N ARG A 22 12.63 15.93 14.15
CA ARG A 22 11.52 16.78 13.73
C ARG A 22 10.34 16.52 14.69
N PRO A 23 9.63 17.55 15.18
CA PRO A 23 8.44 17.33 16.00
C PRO A 23 7.33 16.76 15.09
N SER A 24 7.26 15.43 15.01
CA SER A 24 6.24 14.67 14.27
C SER A 24 4.96 14.48 15.10
N ARG A 25 4.62 15.45 15.95
CA ARG A 25 3.42 15.40 16.79
C ARG A 25 2.74 16.74 16.75
N LEU A 26 1.87 16.92 15.76
CA LEU A 26 0.72 17.77 15.99
C LEU A 26 -0.23 16.94 16.84
N ALA A 27 -0.59 17.42 18.03
CA ALA A 27 -1.51 16.74 18.95
C ALA A 27 -2.96 16.79 18.40
N THR A 28 -3.14 16.40 17.16
CA THR A 28 -4.43 16.29 16.48
C THR A 28 -4.80 14.82 16.40
N LYS A 29 -6.10 14.52 16.38
CA LYS A 29 -6.59 13.15 16.15
C LYS A 29 -6.51 12.74 14.68
N GLN A 30 -5.83 13.53 13.85
CA GLN A 30 -5.74 13.31 12.41
C GLN A 30 -4.34 12.82 12.10
N VAL A 31 -4.26 11.61 11.55
CA VAL A 31 -3.02 11.00 11.08
C VAL A 31 -2.58 11.74 9.83
N ASP A 32 -1.43 12.42 9.89
CA ASP A 32 -0.87 13.17 8.76
C ASP A 32 0.47 12.59 8.28
N SER A 33 0.98 11.55 8.96
CA SER A 33 2.21 10.88 8.58
C SER A 33 2.18 9.34 8.71
N PRO A 34 3.00 8.62 7.91
CA PRO A 34 3.14 7.15 8.02
C PRO A 34 3.75 6.65 9.33
N LEU A 35 4.20 7.53 10.24
CA LEU A 35 4.67 7.15 11.57
C LEU A 35 3.54 7.19 12.61
N GLU A 36 2.51 8.00 12.37
CA GLU A 36 1.35 8.13 13.26
C GLU A 36 0.30 7.03 13.04
N VAL A 37 0.34 6.32 11.90
CA VAL A 37 -0.55 5.18 11.63
C VAL A 37 -0.31 4.00 12.59
N ASP A 38 0.93 3.80 13.06
CA ASP A 38 1.33 2.63 13.86
C ASP A 38 1.05 2.82 15.36
N GLU A 39 1.04 4.07 15.85
CA GLU A 39 0.82 4.37 17.28
C GLU A 39 -0.65 4.65 17.64
N LEU A 40 -1.52 4.97 16.68
CA LEU A 40 -2.86 5.50 16.96
C LEU A 40 -4.02 4.75 16.30
N GLN A 41 -3.78 3.88 15.33
CA GLN A 41 -4.84 3.21 14.58
C GLN A 41 -4.49 1.76 14.25
N ASP A 42 -4.85 0.84 15.15
CA ASP A 42 -4.74 -0.61 14.93
C ASP A 42 -5.59 -1.10 13.73
N HIS A 43 -6.46 -0.25 13.17
CA HIS A 43 -7.39 -0.61 12.10
C HIS A 43 -7.53 0.50 11.06
N GLN A 44 -6.98 0.28 9.86
CA GLN A 44 -7.09 1.20 8.72
C GLN A 44 -8.52 1.26 8.12
N HIS A 45 -9.43 0.39 8.57
CA HIS A 45 -10.81 0.29 8.09
C HIS A 45 -11.85 0.39 9.21
N GLY A 46 -11.44 0.88 10.39
CA GLY A 46 -12.26 0.80 11.61
C GLY A 46 -12.23 -0.61 12.21
N GLY A 47 -12.63 -0.73 13.48
CA GLY A 47 -12.78 -2.04 14.12
C GLY A 47 -14.00 -2.79 13.59
N GLU A 48 -14.19 -4.04 14.02
CA GLU A 48 -15.28 -4.91 13.55
C GLU A 48 -16.72 -4.38 13.81
N GLY A 49 -16.88 -3.27 14.52
CA GLY A 49 -18.17 -2.69 14.89
C GLY A 49 -18.91 -2.04 13.72
N GLY A 50 -20.18 -2.39 13.53
CA GLY A 50 -21.07 -1.79 12.52
C GLY A 50 -21.01 -2.46 11.15
N HIS A 51 -20.11 -3.43 10.94
CA HIS A 51 -20.10 -4.27 9.75
C HIS A 51 -21.23 -5.30 9.81
N LEU A 52 -21.87 -5.55 8.67
CA LEU A 52 -22.72 -6.71 8.52
C LEU A 52 -21.87 -7.98 8.62
N PRO A 53 -22.37 -9.07 9.23
CA PRO A 53 -21.65 -10.34 9.19
C PRO A 53 -21.49 -10.79 7.73
N GLY A 54 -20.34 -11.36 7.40
CA GLY A 54 -20.13 -11.99 6.11
C GLY A 54 -21.22 -13.03 5.83
N SER A 55 -21.72 -13.07 4.58
CA SER A 55 -22.75 -14.02 4.17
C SER A 55 -22.47 -14.56 2.77
N SER A 56 -22.85 -15.80 2.55
CA SER A 56 -22.93 -16.44 1.23
C SER A 56 -24.37 -16.73 0.79
N LYS A 57 -25.37 -16.12 1.45
CA LYS A 57 -26.78 -16.25 1.04
C LYS A 57 -27.07 -15.35 -0.16
N ASN A 58 -27.85 -15.86 -1.12
CA ASN A 58 -28.24 -15.15 -2.34
C ASN A 58 -27.05 -14.68 -3.20
N VAL A 59 -25.95 -15.41 -3.15
CA VAL A 59 -24.78 -15.22 -4.02
C VAL A 59 -24.34 -16.57 -4.58
N GLU A 60 -23.72 -16.55 -5.76
CA GLU A 60 -23.13 -17.72 -6.40
C GLU A 60 -21.64 -17.46 -6.61
N LEU A 61 -20.80 -18.46 -6.29
CA LEU A 61 -19.38 -18.38 -6.57
C LEU A 61 -19.15 -18.58 -8.07
N VAL A 62 -18.73 -17.53 -8.76
CA VAL A 62 -18.45 -17.57 -10.21
C VAL A 62 -17.06 -18.17 -10.48
N GLY A 63 -16.05 -17.76 -9.72
CA GLY A 63 -14.68 -18.22 -9.88
C GLY A 63 -13.81 -17.85 -8.68
N GLN A 64 -12.66 -18.53 -8.55
CA GLN A 64 -11.66 -18.29 -7.53
C GLN A 64 -10.28 -18.70 -8.04
N ALA A 65 -9.23 -18.09 -7.50
CA ALA A 65 -7.86 -18.46 -7.80
C ALA A 65 -6.96 -18.20 -6.59
N ASP A 66 -5.96 -19.07 -6.39
CA ASP A 66 -4.92 -18.88 -5.40
C ASP A 66 -3.90 -17.84 -5.87
N ILE A 67 -3.34 -17.08 -4.93
CA ILE A 67 -2.25 -16.14 -5.21
C ILE A 67 -0.91 -16.88 -5.05
N GLN A 68 -0.24 -17.13 -6.16
CA GLN A 68 1.03 -17.84 -6.19
C GLN A 68 2.15 -16.99 -5.60
N GLY A 69 2.72 -17.44 -4.47
CA GLY A 69 3.83 -16.76 -3.80
C GLY A 69 3.38 -15.79 -2.69
N ALA A 70 2.09 -15.78 -2.34
CA ALA A 70 1.59 -15.10 -1.15
C ALA A 70 1.39 -16.07 0.02
N ALA A 71 1.68 -15.62 1.24
CA ALA A 71 1.26 -16.35 2.44
C ALA A 71 -0.27 -16.19 2.67
N PRO A 72 -0.91 -17.05 3.48
CA PRO A 72 -2.32 -16.90 3.85
C PRO A 72 -2.62 -15.58 4.58
N ASP A 73 -3.83 -15.06 4.42
CA ASP A 73 -4.32 -13.84 5.11
C ASP A 73 -3.44 -12.60 4.88
N ARG A 74 -2.99 -12.43 3.63
CA ARG A 74 -2.08 -11.34 3.22
C ARG A 74 -2.69 -10.35 2.23
N VAL A 75 -3.87 -10.61 1.68
CA VAL A 75 -4.55 -9.63 0.82
C VAL A 75 -5.08 -8.50 1.68
N ALA A 76 -4.66 -7.28 1.36
CA ALA A 76 -5.08 -6.08 2.10
C ALA A 76 -6.20 -5.33 1.36
N ASP A 77 -6.04 -5.14 0.05
CA ASP A 77 -6.99 -4.39 -0.79
C ASP A 77 -7.02 -4.96 -2.22
N VAL A 78 -8.08 -4.61 -2.96
CA VAL A 78 -8.31 -5.02 -4.35
C VAL A 78 -8.76 -3.82 -5.18
N SER A 79 -8.16 -3.67 -6.36
CA SER A 79 -8.61 -2.73 -7.39
C SER A 79 -8.72 -3.44 -8.73
N ALA A 80 -9.51 -2.88 -9.65
CA ALA A 80 -9.70 -3.44 -10.99
C ALA A 80 -9.77 -2.36 -12.06
N PHE A 81 -9.21 -2.64 -13.24
CA PHE A 81 -9.30 -1.79 -14.43
C PHE A 81 -9.29 -2.64 -15.70
N GLY A 82 -10.33 -2.49 -16.53
CA GLY A 82 -10.53 -3.36 -17.69
C GLY A 82 -10.69 -4.82 -17.27
N ASN A 83 -9.94 -5.72 -17.92
CA ASN A 83 -9.94 -7.15 -17.62
C ASN A 83 -8.88 -7.56 -16.60
N TYR A 84 -8.42 -6.63 -15.74
CA TYR A 84 -7.39 -6.92 -14.76
C TYR A 84 -7.79 -6.55 -13.34
N ALA A 85 -7.44 -7.42 -12.39
CA ALA A 85 -7.49 -7.16 -10.96
C ALA A 85 -6.08 -7.06 -10.38
N TYR A 86 -5.93 -6.15 -9.41
CA TYR A 86 -4.68 -5.82 -8.74
C TYR A 86 -4.89 -6.00 -7.24
N LEU A 87 -4.30 -7.05 -6.68
CA LEU A 87 -4.44 -7.40 -5.27
C LEU A 87 -3.17 -7.03 -4.54
N THR A 88 -3.26 -6.13 -3.57
CA THR A 88 -2.10 -5.78 -2.74
C THR A 88 -1.87 -6.90 -1.73
N VAL A 89 -0.66 -7.43 -1.71
CA VAL A 89 -0.23 -8.51 -0.82
C VAL A 89 0.80 -7.95 0.14
N ARG A 90 0.50 -8.01 1.44
CA ARG A 90 1.43 -7.61 2.51
C ARG A 90 2.30 -8.79 2.91
N ASP A 91 3.54 -8.52 3.30
CA ASP A 91 4.39 -9.50 3.97
C ASP A 91 4.40 -9.19 5.48
N PRO A 92 4.27 -10.21 6.36
CA PRO A 92 4.18 -10.00 7.80
C PRO A 92 5.54 -9.67 8.44
N GLU A 93 6.65 -9.99 7.77
CA GLU A 93 8.02 -9.80 8.26
C GLU A 93 8.70 -8.55 7.65
N GLY A 94 8.04 -7.84 6.74
CA GLY A 94 8.47 -6.53 6.24
C GLY A 94 7.96 -6.21 4.83
N CYS A 95 8.74 -5.44 4.07
CA CYS A 95 8.41 -5.11 2.67
C CYS A 95 8.94 -6.15 1.67
N SER A 96 9.67 -7.16 2.17
CA SER A 96 10.36 -8.18 1.39
C SER A 96 9.39 -9.28 0.98
N GLY A 97 8.90 -9.25 -0.25
CA GLY A 97 7.87 -10.18 -0.73
C GLY A 97 6.45 -9.60 -0.74
N ALA A 98 6.29 -8.37 -0.21
CA ALA A 98 5.10 -7.57 -0.46
C ALA A 98 5.06 -7.08 -1.92
N GLY A 99 3.85 -6.77 -2.40
CA GLY A 99 3.66 -6.36 -3.78
C GLY A 99 2.22 -6.31 -4.22
N VAL A 100 2.04 -6.30 -5.54
CA VAL A 100 0.74 -6.38 -6.20
C VAL A 100 0.72 -7.63 -7.07
N ALA A 101 -0.17 -8.56 -6.76
CA ALA A 101 -0.49 -9.68 -7.64
C ALA A 101 -1.46 -9.19 -8.71
N ILE A 102 -1.15 -9.48 -9.98
CA ILE A 102 -1.95 -9.03 -11.12
C ILE A 102 -2.66 -10.25 -11.70
N PHE A 103 -3.98 -10.17 -11.81
CA PHE A 103 -4.83 -11.21 -12.38
C PHE A 103 -5.50 -10.72 -13.66
N ASP A 104 -5.49 -11.54 -14.70
CA ASP A 104 -6.43 -11.45 -15.81
C ASP A 104 -7.77 -12.04 -15.37
N ILE A 105 -8.83 -11.25 -15.49
CA ILE A 105 -10.21 -11.55 -15.11
C ILE A 105 -11.16 -11.48 -16.30
N SER A 106 -10.65 -11.61 -17.54
CA SER A 106 -11.46 -11.63 -18.76
C SER A 106 -12.45 -12.79 -18.82
N ASP A 107 -12.07 -13.96 -18.29
CA ASP A 107 -12.98 -15.03 -17.91
C ASP A 107 -13.14 -15.04 -16.38
N PRO A 108 -14.25 -14.52 -15.83
CA PRO A 108 -14.44 -14.45 -14.38
C PRO A 108 -14.60 -15.83 -13.73
N ALA A 109 -14.91 -16.88 -14.50
CA ALA A 109 -14.97 -18.24 -13.99
C ALA A 109 -13.56 -18.85 -13.82
N GLN A 110 -12.56 -18.32 -14.51
CA GLN A 110 -11.18 -18.79 -14.49
C GLN A 110 -10.15 -17.64 -14.38
N PRO A 111 -10.14 -16.89 -13.27
CA PRO A 111 -9.14 -15.83 -13.05
C PRO A 111 -7.73 -16.41 -13.10
N THR A 112 -6.82 -15.75 -13.83
CA THR A 112 -5.45 -16.24 -13.98
C THR A 112 -4.45 -15.19 -13.51
N GLN A 113 -3.56 -15.56 -12.62
CA GLN A 113 -2.46 -14.69 -12.22
C GLN A 113 -1.47 -14.53 -13.38
N VAL A 114 -1.24 -13.29 -13.82
CA VAL A 114 -0.38 -12.96 -14.97
C VAL A 114 0.90 -12.22 -14.58
N GLY A 115 1.04 -11.80 -13.33
CA GLY A 115 2.27 -11.14 -12.90
C GLY A 115 2.33 -10.68 -11.45
N TRP A 116 3.47 -10.07 -11.14
CA TRP A 116 3.81 -9.48 -9.85
C TRP A 116 4.47 -8.12 -10.04
N TRP A 117 4.05 -7.15 -9.25
CA TRP A 117 4.84 -5.94 -8.97
C TRP A 117 5.32 -5.98 -7.52
N LEU A 118 6.59 -6.31 -7.32
CA LEU A 118 7.19 -6.41 -5.99
C LEU A 118 7.56 -5.02 -5.46
N THR A 119 7.24 -4.74 -4.21
CA THR A 119 7.60 -3.46 -3.54
C THR A 119 9.07 -3.40 -3.13
N SER A 120 9.81 -4.51 -3.17
CA SER A 120 11.26 -4.53 -3.00
C SER A 120 11.93 -5.42 -4.05
N ARG A 121 12.94 -4.89 -4.75
CA ARG A 121 13.89 -5.71 -5.52
C ARG A 121 14.69 -6.58 -4.55
N SER A 122 14.65 -7.90 -4.72
CA SER A 122 15.81 -8.72 -4.39
C SER A 122 16.99 -8.14 -5.17
N ARG A 123 18.01 -7.64 -4.45
CA ARG A 123 19.31 -7.35 -5.09
C ARG A 123 19.85 -8.70 -5.56
N ARG A 124 19.95 -8.87 -6.88
CA ARG A 124 20.82 -9.89 -7.46
C ARG A 124 22.27 -9.60 -7.10
#